data_AF-A0A7J8V7G2-F1
#
_entry.id   AF-A0A7J8V7G2-F1
#
_cell.length_a   1.000
_cell.length_b   1.000
_cell.length_c   1.000
_cell.angle_alpha   90.00
_cell.angle_beta   90.00
_cell.angle_gamma   90.00
#
_symmetry.space_group_name_H-M   'P 1'
#
loop_
_entity.id
_entity.type
_entity.pdbx_description
1 polymer ?
#
loop_
_entity_poly.entity_id
_entity_poly.type
_entity_poly.pdbx_seq_one_letter_code
_entity_poly.pdbx_strand_id
1 'polypeptide(L)'
;MLHDRMMKELHSQGIRIEDIATVLKRSPIHPRIIEAIKSAHALGCDLKIVSDANTFFIETILEHHGLKECFSEINTNPGFVDEQGRLRIFPHHDFTKSSHGCQHSSCPPNMC
;
A
#
# COMPACT_ATOMS: atom_id res chain seq x y z
N MET A 1 -10.93 -4.75 -7.95
CA MET A 1 -9.59 -5.34 -8.15
C MET A 1 -9.46 -6.66 -7.38
N LEU A 2 -8.50 -7.52 -7.70
CA LEU A 2 -8.32 -8.82 -7.02
C LEU A 2 -8.14 -8.65 -5.49
N HIS A 3 -7.34 -7.66 -5.09
CA HIS A 3 -7.01 -7.39 -3.70
C HIS A 3 -8.26 -7.14 -2.82
N ASP A 4 -9.19 -6.28 -3.27
CA ASP A 4 -10.45 -5.98 -2.56
C ASP A 4 -11.33 -7.23 -2.39
N ARG A 5 -11.38 -8.10 -3.42
CA ARG A 5 -12.12 -9.36 -3.32
C ARG A 5 -11.50 -10.32 -2.31
N MET A 6 -10.17 -10.39 -2.25
CA MET A 6 -9.47 -11.21 -1.25
C MET A 6 -9.73 -10.68 0.16
N MET A 7 -9.71 -9.36 0.37
CA MET A 7 -10.01 -8.77 1.68
C MET A 7 -11.47 -9.01 2.11
N LYS A 8 -12.41 -9.02 1.16
CA LYS A 8 -13.80 -9.43 1.42
C LYS A 8 -13.89 -10.89 1.89
N GLU A 9 -13.19 -11.80 1.22
CA GLU A 9 -13.19 -13.22 1.56
C GLU A 9 -12.59 -13.47 2.95
N LEU A 10 -11.43 -12.88 3.25
CA LEU A 10 -10.80 -12.98 4.57
C LEU A 10 -11.73 -12.47 5.68
N HIS A 11 -12.39 -11.33 5.45
CA HIS A 11 -13.35 -10.80 6.40
C HIS A 11 -14.56 -11.73 6.62
N SER A 12 -15.08 -12.38 5.56
CA SER A 12 -16.16 -13.38 5.72
C SER A 12 -15.74 -14.64 6.48
N GLN A 13 -14.44 -14.91 6.56
CA GLN A 13 -13.87 -15.98 7.38
C GLN A 13 -13.57 -15.53 8.83
N GLY A 14 -13.94 -14.29 9.18
CA GLY A 14 -13.74 -13.75 10.53
C GLY A 14 -12.35 -13.17 10.81
N ILE A 15 -11.50 -13.06 9.79
CA ILE A 15 -10.19 -12.39 9.93
C ILE A 15 -10.43 -10.89 10.13
N ARG A 16 -9.87 -10.36 11.21
CA ARG A 16 -10.01 -8.95 11.53
C ARG A 16 -8.88 -8.12 10.92
N ILE A 17 -9.11 -6.82 10.82
CA ILE A 17 -8.09 -5.90 10.31
C ILE A 17 -6.83 -5.89 11.17
N GLU A 18 -6.95 -6.09 12.47
CA GLU A 18 -5.82 -6.14 13.39
C GLU A 18 -4.95 -7.39 13.19
N ASP A 19 -5.55 -8.51 12.78
CA ASP A 19 -4.82 -9.73 12.42
C ASP A 19 -3.96 -9.48 11.18
N ILE A 20 -4.54 -8.82 10.17
CA ILE A 20 -3.82 -8.41 8.95
C ILE A 20 -2.67 -7.46 9.31
N ALA A 21 -2.93 -6.43 10.12
CA ALA A 21 -1.91 -5.49 10.56
C ALA A 21 -0.76 -6.18 11.32
N THR A 22 -1.08 -7.17 12.16
CA THR A 22 -0.09 -7.96 12.90
C THR A 22 0.82 -8.76 11.98
N VAL A 23 0.27 -9.35 10.91
CA VAL A 23 1.06 -10.05 9.90
C VAL A 23 1.93 -9.07 9.10
N LEU A 24 1.39 -7.92 8.70
CA LEU A 24 2.13 -6.91 7.95
C LEU A 24 3.35 -6.38 8.71
N LYS A 25 3.24 -6.20 10.03
CA LYS A 25 4.36 -5.79 10.89
C LYS A 25 5.53 -6.78 10.90
N ARG A 26 5.32 -8.02 10.47
CA ARG A 26 6.38 -9.03 10.33
C ARG A 26 7.10 -8.95 8.98
N SER A 27 6.69 -8.06 8.08
CA SER A 27 7.32 -7.90 6.77
C SER A 27 8.79 -7.52 6.93
N PRO A 28 9.74 -8.31 6.38
CA PRO A 28 11.15 -8.06 6.59
C PRO A 28 11.61 -6.81 5.83
N ILE A 29 12.17 -5.84 6.55
CA ILE A 29 12.97 -4.75 5.97
C ILE A 29 14.40 -4.89 6.49
N HIS A 30 15.36 -5.01 5.58
CA HIS A 30 16.76 -5.11 5.96
C HIS A 30 17.19 -3.82 6.71
N PRO A 31 17.85 -3.89 7.89
CA PRO A 31 18.19 -2.71 8.69
C PRO A 31 18.91 -1.59 7.92
N ARG A 32 19.89 -1.95 7.06
CA ARG A 32 20.55 -1.00 6.14
C ARG A 32 19.61 -0.19 5.22
N ILE A 33 18.44 -0.72 4.85
CA ILE A 33 17.44 0.02 4.07
C ILE A 33 16.77 1.08 4.94
N ILE A 34 16.46 0.74 6.20
CA ILE A 34 15.93 1.71 7.18
C ILE A 34 16.92 2.86 7.38
N GLU A 35 18.20 2.54 7.56
CA GLU A 35 19.28 3.52 7.69
C GLU A 35 19.42 4.41 6.45
N ALA A 36 19.35 3.81 5.26
CA ALA A 36 19.44 4.55 4.00
C ALA A 36 18.26 5.53 3.82
N ILE A 37 17.03 5.09 4.10
CA ILE A 37 15.82 5.94 4.03
C ILE A 37 15.96 7.12 5.00
N LYS A 38 16.32 6.86 6.26
CA LYS A 38 16.49 7.92 7.27
C LYS A 38 17.61 8.89 6.91
N SER A 39 18.72 8.38 6.37
CA SER A 39 19.85 9.22 5.94
C SER A 39 19.47 10.13 4.77
N ALA A 40 18.79 9.60 3.76
CA ALA A 40 18.32 10.40 2.63
C ALA A 40 17.33 11.48 3.08
N HIS A 41 16.38 11.14 3.96
CA HIS A 41 15.45 12.10 4.52
C HIS A 41 16.17 13.21 5.32
N ALA A 42 17.14 12.85 6.18
CA ALA A 42 17.93 13.80 6.96
C ALA A 42 18.80 14.74 6.10
N LEU A 43 19.18 14.31 4.90
CA LEU A 43 19.87 15.13 3.90
C LEU A 43 18.91 16.07 3.14
N GLY A 44 17.62 16.06 3.46
CA GLY A 44 16.61 16.89 2.81
C GLY A 44 16.10 16.35 1.48
N CYS A 45 16.32 15.06 1.18
CA CYS A 45 15.75 14.45 -0.02
C CYS A 45 14.23 14.33 0.10
N ASP A 46 13.53 14.62 -0.99
CA ASP A 46 12.11 14.33 -1.14
C ASP A 46 11.93 12.84 -1.50
N LEU A 47 11.39 12.06 -0.56
CA LEU A 47 11.20 10.62 -0.73
C LEU A 47 9.73 10.32 -1.04
N LYS A 48 9.51 9.51 -2.08
CA LYS A 48 8.17 9.10 -2.53
C LYS A 48 8.12 7.60 -2.77
N ILE A 49 6.95 7.01 -2.56
CA ILE A 49 6.69 5.60 -2.86
C ILE A 49 5.77 5.50 -4.07
N VAL A 50 6.11 4.63 -5.02
CA VAL A 50 5.22 4.21 -6.10
C VAL A 50 5.13 2.69 -6.03
N SER A 51 3.94 2.14 -5.84
CA SER A 51 3.78 0.70 -5.66
C SER A 51 2.39 0.22 -6.09
N ASP A 52 2.33 -0.94 -6.74
CA ASP A 52 1.08 -1.65 -7.00
C ASP A 52 0.64 -2.49 -5.77
N ALA A 53 0.52 -1.83 -4.62
CA ALA A 53 0.11 -2.44 -3.36
C ALA A 53 -1.20 -1.82 -2.86
N ASN A 54 -1.25 -1.28 -1.64
CA ASN A 54 -2.31 -0.37 -1.18
C ASN A 54 -1.81 0.50 -0.01
N THR A 55 -2.50 1.61 0.24
CA THR A 55 -2.19 2.57 1.31
C THR A 55 -2.14 1.92 2.70
N PHE A 56 -3.16 1.15 3.10
CA PHE A 56 -3.20 0.48 4.41
C PHE A 56 -1.97 -0.42 4.65
N PHE A 57 -1.54 -1.19 3.64
CA PHE A 57 -0.38 -2.09 3.78
C PHE A 57 0.92 -1.32 3.94
N ILE A 58 1.15 -0.35 3.03
CA ILE A 58 2.36 0.44 3.03
C ILE A 58 2.47 1.23 4.33
N GLU A 59 1.40 1.95 4.73
CA GLU A 59 1.41 2.75 5.94
C GLU A 59 1.61 1.90 7.20
N THR A 60 0.95 0.75 7.31
CA THR A 60 1.12 -0.16 8.47
C THR A 60 2.58 -0.59 8.63
N ILE A 61 3.25 -0.92 7.53
CA ILE A 61 4.66 -1.33 7.54
C ILE A 61 5.57 -0.15 7.87
N LEU A 62 5.35 1.02 7.24
CA LEU A 62 6.15 2.21 7.48
C LEU A 62 6.02 2.72 8.92
N GLU A 63 4.81 2.73 9.48
CA GLU A 63 4.56 3.11 10.87
C GLU A 63 5.28 2.18 11.84
N HIS A 64 5.22 0.86 11.59
CA HIS A 64 5.91 -0.12 12.42
C HIS A 64 7.42 0.12 12.51
N HIS A 65 8.03 0.54 11.40
CA HIS A 65 9.46 0.81 11.33
C HIS A 65 9.84 2.28 11.62
N GLY A 66 8.88 3.14 11.94
CA GLY A 66 9.10 4.57 12.19
C GLY A 66 9.63 5.30 10.96
N LEU A 67 9.09 4.97 9.79
CA LEU A 67 9.50 5.51 8.48
C LEU A 67 8.41 6.34 7.79
N LYS A 68 7.16 6.35 8.29
CA LYS A 68 6.03 7.02 7.63
C LYS A 68 6.34 8.50 7.31
N GLU A 69 6.84 9.23 8.29
CA GLU A 69 7.20 10.66 8.14
C GLU A 69 8.38 10.92 7.20
N CYS A 70 9.12 9.90 6.78
CA CYS A 70 10.22 10.08 5.83
C CYS A 70 9.72 10.31 4.40
N PHE A 71 8.47 9.95 4.09
CA PHE A 71 7.91 10.01 2.74
C PHE A 71 6.87 11.12 2.63
N SER A 72 7.02 11.98 1.63
CA SER A 72 6.07 13.06 1.36
C SER A 72 4.83 12.59 0.59
N GLU A 73 4.96 11.49 -0.15
CA GLU A 73 3.92 11.01 -1.06
C GLU A 73 3.97 9.48 -1.24
N ILE A 74 2.80 8.85 -1.27
CA ILE A 74 2.62 7.42 -1.54
C ILE A 74 1.60 7.26 -2.68
N ASN A 75 2.09 6.93 -3.87
CA ASN A 75 1.30 6.64 -5.06
C ASN A 75 1.03 5.15 -5.15
N THR A 76 -0.18 4.76 -4.75
CA THR A 76 -0.64 3.37 -4.68
C THR A 76 -2.15 3.31 -4.82
N ASN A 77 -2.70 2.10 -4.92
CA ASN A 77 -4.13 1.83 -4.80
C ASN A 77 -4.68 2.34 -3.44
N PRO A 78 -5.67 3.26 -3.42
CA PRO A 78 -6.30 3.71 -2.19
C PRO A 78 -6.98 2.57 -1.43
N GLY A 79 -6.91 2.58 -0.10
CA GLY A 79 -7.53 1.57 0.73
C GLY A 79 -7.87 2.11 2.11
N PHE A 80 -9.01 1.68 2.63
CA PHE A 80 -9.51 2.11 3.93
C PHE A 80 -10.33 1.00 4.59
N VAL A 81 -10.44 1.05 5.91
CA VAL A 81 -11.29 0.13 6.67
C VAL A 81 -12.70 0.68 6.67
N ASP A 82 -13.66 -0.07 6.13
CA ASP A 82 -15.07 0.32 6.12
C ASP A 82 -15.74 0.17 7.50
N GLU A 83 -16.99 0.62 7.61
CA GLU A 83 -17.78 0.56 8.84
C GLU A 83 -18.00 -0.88 9.36
N GLN A 84 -17.82 -1.89 8.51
CA GLN A 84 -17.92 -3.29 8.89
C GLN A 84 -16.57 -3.85 9.38
N GLY A 85 -15.51 -3.04 9.42
CA GLY A 85 -14.17 -3.48 9.82
C GLY A 85 -13.42 -4.21 8.71
N ARG A 86 -13.86 -4.10 7.45
CA ARG A 86 -13.22 -4.74 6.30
C ARG A 86 -12.34 -3.75 5.56
N LEU A 87 -11.15 -4.19 5.16
CA LEU A 87 -10.30 -3.41 4.26
C LEU A 87 -10.90 -3.37 2.84
N ARG A 88 -11.24 -2.17 2.38
CA ARG A 88 -11.63 -1.86 1.01
C ARG A 88 -10.45 -1.33 0.23
N ILE A 89 -10.31 -1.75 -1.02
CA ILE A 89 -9.19 -1.34 -1.87
C ILE A 89 -9.72 -0.96 -3.26
N PHE A 90 -9.34 0.22 -3.72
CA PHE A 90 -9.75 0.81 -4.99
C PHE A 90 -8.54 0.95 -5.89
N PRO A 91 -8.71 0.89 -7.22
CA PRO A 91 -7.60 1.14 -8.11
C PRO A 91 -7.19 2.61 -8.04
N HIS A 92 -5.90 2.89 -8.22
CA HIS A 92 -5.38 4.26 -8.28
C HIS A 92 -5.97 5.02 -9.47
N HIS A 93 -6.14 4.34 -10.61
CA HIS A 93 -6.85 4.86 -11.78
C HIS A 93 -8.12 4.03 -12.07
N ASP A 94 -9.24 4.69 -12.39
CA ASP A 94 -10.49 4.01 -12.75
C ASP A 94 -10.46 3.48 -14.19
N PHE A 95 -9.75 2.38 -14.38
CA PHE A 95 -9.62 1.67 -15.66
C PHE A 95 -10.91 1.00 -16.14
N THR A 96 -11.97 0.97 -15.32
CA THR A 96 -13.26 0.42 -15.74
C THR A 96 -14.06 1.40 -16.58
N LYS A 97 -13.80 2.71 -16.42
CA LYS A 97 -14.44 3.78 -17.20
C LYS A 97 -13.55 4.30 -18.31
N SER A 98 -12.26 4.44 -18.05
CA SER A 98 -11.29 4.91 -19.03
C SER A 98 -9.95 4.26 -18.79
N SER A 99 -9.38 3.63 -19.81
CA SER A 99 -7.97 3.22 -19.77
C SER A 99 -7.07 4.45 -19.86
N HIS A 100 -5.90 4.40 -19.24
CA HIS A 100 -4.84 5.39 -19.44
C HIS A 100 -4.20 5.34 -20.84
N GLY A 101 -4.60 4.38 -21.70
CA GLY A 101 -4.14 4.31 -23.08
C GLY A 101 -2.71 3.76 -23.24
N CYS A 102 -2.14 3.19 -22.18
CA CYS A 102 -0.85 2.54 -22.23
C CYS A 102 -0.93 1.25 -23.06
N GLN A 103 -0.11 1.14 -24.10
CA GLN A 103 -0.04 -0.05 -24.96
C GLN A 103 0.85 -1.15 -24.40
N HIS A 104 1.49 -0.92 -23.25
CA HIS A 104 2.40 -1.87 -22.64
C HIS A 104 1.63 -2.95 -21.89
N SER A 105 1.69 -4.19 -22.37
CA SER A 105 0.88 -5.31 -21.87
C SER A 105 1.16 -5.71 -20.42
N SER A 106 2.31 -5.33 -19.86
CA SER A 106 2.64 -5.55 -18.45
C SER A 106 2.33 -4.35 -17.54
N CYS A 107 1.75 -3.25 -18.05
CA CYS A 107 1.28 -2.16 -17.20
C CYS A 107 0.06 -2.64 -16.40
N PRO A 108 0.10 -2.67 -15.05
CA PRO A 108 -1.07 -3.01 -14.27
C PRO A 108 -2.13 -1.91 -14.42
N PRO A 109 -3.34 -2.21 -14.91
CA PRO A 109 -4.32 -1.20 -15.30
C PRO A 109 -4.84 -0.35 -14.12
N ASN A 110 -4.63 -0.82 -12.89
CA ASN A 110 -5.05 -0.11 -11.69
C ASN A 110 -4.06 0.98 -11.26
N MET A 111 -2.81 0.92 -11.69
CA MET A 111 -1.79 1.97 -11.48
C MET A 111 -1.47 2.74 -12.77
N CYS A 112 -2.13 2.36 -13.86
CA CYS A 112 -1.97 2.76 -15.25
C CYS A 112 -3.39 2.79 -15.85
#